data_AF-A0A959HZJ5-F1
#
_entry.id   AF-A0A959HZJ5-F1
#
_cell.length_a   1.000
_cell.length_b   1.000
_cell.length_c   1.000
_cell.angle_alpha   90.00
_cell.angle_beta   90.00
_cell.angle_gamma   90.00
#
_symmetry.space_group_name_H-M   'P 1'
#
loop_
_entity.id
_entity.type
_entity.pdbx_description
1 polymer ?
#
loop_
_entity_poly.entity_id
_entity_poly.type
_entity_poly.pdbx_seq_one_letter_code
_entity_poly.pdbx_strand_id
1 'polypeptide(L)' 'MEYLGLIIELLFLAMGIYIYLFATGRLRSNDQEAQKRAEAFRRRNGTWMRIAALLLIALMAVNICLHVMQLLAPAQ' A
#
# COMPACT_ATOMS: atom_id res chain seq x y z
N MET A 1 11.77 0.44 19.98
CA MET A 1 10.47 0.97 19.51
C MET A 1 10.58 1.58 18.12
N GLU A 2 11.62 2.37 17.84
CA GLU A 2 11.82 3.06 16.54
C GLU A 2 11.85 2.10 15.34
N TYR A 3 12.68 1.05 15.38
CA TYR A 3 12.71 0.03 14.33
C TYR A 3 11.39 -0.74 14.14
N LEU A 4 10.61 -0.90 15.21
CA LEU A 4 9.31 -1.58 15.13
C LEU A 4 8.29 -0.69 14.42
N GLY A 5 8.34 0.63 14.65
CA GLY A 5 7.56 1.60 13.89
C GLY A 5 7.90 1.55 12.39
N LEU A 6 9.19 1.55 12.05
CA LEU A 6 9.65 1.44 10.66
C LEU A 6 9.17 0.15 9.96
N ILE A 7 9.19 -0.99 10.67
CA ILE A 7 8.67 -2.26 10.14
C ILE A 7 7.17 -2.14 9.85
N ILE A 8 6.39 -1.57 10.75
CA ILE A 8 4.94 -1.36 10.55
C ILE A 8 4.70 -0.46 9.34
N GLU A 9 5.42 0.65 9.22
CA GLU A 9 5.30 1.58 8.09
C GLU A 9 5.60 0.89 6.75
N LEU A 10 6.64 0.04 6.71
CA LEU A 10 6.95 -0.77 5.53
C LEU A 10 5.84 -1.77 5.18
N LEU A 11 5.22 -2.40 6.18
CA LEU A 11 4.07 -3.28 5.95
C LEU A 11 2.86 -2.52 5.41
N PHE A 12 2.57 -1.32 5.93
CA PHE A 12 1.50 -0.48 5.40
C PHE A 12 1.79 0.04 3.99
N LEU A 13 3.04 0.40 3.70
CA LEU A 13 3.48 0.76 2.36
C LEU A 13 3.27 -0.42 1.39
N ALA A 14 3.72 -1.61 1.77
CA ALA A 14 3.53 -2.83 0.98
C ALA A 14 2.05 -3.14 0.75
N MET A 15 1.20 -2.95 1.77
CA MET A 15 -0.25 -3.09 1.66
C MET A 15 -0.84 -2.07 0.67
N GLY A 16 -0.42 -0.81 0.72
CA GLY A 16 -0.83 0.22 -0.25
C GLY A 16 -0.47 -0.17 -1.68
N ILE A 17 0.77 -0.62 -1.91
CA ILE A 17 1.24 -1.11 -3.22
C ILE A 17 0.39 -2.31 -3.68
N TYR A 18 0.14 -3.27 -2.78
CA TYR A 18 -0.70 -4.42 -3.09
C TYR A 18 -2.11 -4.01 -3.54
N ILE A 19 -2.76 -3.09 -2.80
CA ILE A 19 -4.10 -2.59 -3.14
C ILE A 19 -4.07 -1.89 -4.50
N TYR A 20 -3.03 -1.11 -4.80
CA TYR A 20 -2.87 -0.45 -6.10
C TYR A 20 -2.73 -1.46 -7.25
N LEU A 21 -1.89 -2.48 -7.08
CA LEU A 21 -1.70 -3.54 -8.06
C LEU A 21 -2.98 -4.37 -8.26
N PHE A 22 -3.72 -4.63 -7.18
CA PHE A 22 -5.03 -5.25 -7.26
C PHE A 22 -6.00 -4.36 -8.03
N ALA A 23 -6.12 -3.08 -7.70
CA ALA A 23 -7.05 -2.14 -8.33
C ALA A 23 -6.73 -1.85 -9.81
N THR A 24 -5.49 -2.04 -10.24
CA THR A 24 -5.07 -1.97 -11.65
C THR A 24 -5.31 -3.28 -12.42
N GLY A 25 -5.71 -4.35 -11.73
CA GLY A 25 -5.96 -5.66 -12.35
C GLY A 25 -4.69 -6.43 -12.71
N ARG A 26 -3.53 -6.02 -12.17
CA ARG A 26 -2.26 -6.75 -12.33
C ARG A 26 -2.24 -8.04 -11.51
N LEU A 27 -2.97 -8.10 -10.40
CA LEU A 27 -3.18 -9.36 -9.67
C LEU A 27 -4.34 -10.15 -10.28
N ARG A 28 -4.03 -11.35 -10.76
CA ARG A 28 -5.00 -12.35 -11.21
C ARG A 28 -4.93 -13.58 -10.33
N SER A 29 -6.11 -14.09 -9.93
CA SER A 29 -6.23 -15.39 -9.28
C SER A 29 -6.29 -16.49 -10.33
N ASN A 30 -5.75 -17.68 -10.01
CA ASN A 30 -5.89 -18.87 -10.83
C ASN A 30 -7.30 -19.50 -10.70
N ASP A 31 -8.02 -19.16 -9.62
CA ASP A 31 -9.41 -19.52 -9.41
C ASP A 31 -10.34 -18.55 -10.18
N GLN A 32 -11.10 -19.11 -11.12
CA GLN A 32 -12.04 -18.37 -11.96
C GLN A 32 -13.17 -17.71 -11.17
N GLU A 33 -13.63 -18.31 -10.06
CA GLU A 33 -14.71 -17.74 -9.26
C GLU A 33 -14.21 -16.53 -8.47
N ALA A 34 -13.05 -16.67 -7.81
CA ALA A 34 -12.39 -15.56 -7.12
C ALA A 34 -12.06 -14.40 -8.08
N GLN A 35 -11.61 -14.72 -9.30
CA GLN A 35 -11.29 -13.72 -10.31
C GLN A 35 -12.54 -12.93 -10.75
N LYS A 36 -13.68 -13.59 -11.00
CA LYS A 36 -14.94 -12.91 -11.36
C LYS A 36 -15.42 -11.96 -10.27
N ARG A 37 -15.35 -12.37 -9.00
CA ARG A 37 -15.71 -11.52 -7.85
C ARG A 37 -14.80 -10.30 -7.74
N ALA A 38 -13.49 -10.50 -7.90
CA ALA A 38 -12.51 -9.41 -7.88
C ALA A 38 -12.71 -8.42 -9.04
N GLU A 39 -13.02 -8.91 -10.24
CA GLU A 39 -13.32 -8.06 -11.40
C GLU A 39 -14.60 -7.25 -11.22
N ALA A 40 -15.68 -7.86 -10.71
CA ALA A 40 -16.92 -7.16 -10.40
C ALA A 40 -16.69 -6.04 -9.37
N PHE A 41 -15.91 -6.31 -8.33
CA PHE A 41 -15.54 -5.30 -7.33
C PHE A 41 -14.73 -4.14 -7.95
N ARG A 42 -13.72 -4.45 -8.77
CA ARG A 42 -12.89 -3.44 -9.44
C ARG A 42 -13.67 -2.59 -10.45
N ARG A 43 -14.67 -3.15 -11.14
CA ARG A 43 -15.51 -2.37 -12.06
C ARG A 43 -16.26 -1.26 -11.36
N ARG A 44 -16.71 -1.50 -10.12
CA ARG A 44 -17.48 -0.50 -9.36
C ARG A 44 -16.59 0.44 -8.56
N ASN A 45 -15.51 -0.07 -7.97
CA ASN A 45 -14.73 0.63 -6.95
C ASN A 45 -13.27 0.90 -7.36
N GLY A 46 -12.82 0.42 -8.52
CA GLY A 46 -11.40 0.39 -8.90
C GLY A 46 -10.74 1.76 -8.91
N THR A 47 -11.43 2.80 -9.40
CA THR A 47 -10.89 4.18 -9.40
C THR A 47 -10.68 4.69 -7.97
N TRP A 48 -11.68 4.52 -7.10
CA TRP A 48 -11.57 4.89 -5.68
C TRP A 48 -10.46 4.13 -4.96
N MET A 49 -10.33 2.82 -5.23
CA MET A 49 -9.22 2.03 -4.68
C MET A 49 -7.86 2.53 -5.14
N ARG A 50 -7.70 2.91 -6.42
CA ARG A 50 -6.43 3.45 -6.93
C ARG A 50 -6.07 4.75 -6.22
N ILE A 51 -7.03 5.66 -6.07
CA ILE A 51 -6.81 6.94 -5.39
C ILE A 51 -6.45 6.70 -3.91
N ALA A 52 -7.23 5.88 -3.22
CA ALA A 52 -6.97 5.54 -1.81
C ALA A 52 -5.61 4.87 -1.63
N ALA A 53 -5.24 3.95 -2.52
CA ALA A 53 -3.95 3.28 -2.48
C ALA A 53 -2.79 4.26 -2.75
N LEU A 54 -2.92 5.15 -3.73
CA LEU A 54 -1.90 6.16 -4.02
C LEU A 54 -1.72 7.13 -2.85
N LEU A 55 -2.81 7.56 -2.20
CA LEU A 55 -2.73 8.39 -1.00
C LEU A 55 -2.04 7.65 0.16
N LEU A 56 -2.39 6.39 0.40
CA LEU A 56 -1.75 5.57 1.42
C LEU A 56 -0.24 5.42 1.14
N ILE A 57 0.13 5.11 -0.10
CA ILE A 57 1.53 4.99 -0.54
C ILE A 57 2.27 6.31 -0.31
N ALA A 58 1.70 7.44 -0.74
CA ALA A 58 2.32 8.75 -0.58
C ALA A 58 2.54 9.11 0.90
N LEU A 59 1.53 8.91 1.74
CA LEU A 59 1.62 9.16 3.18
C LEU A 59 2.68 8.28 3.84
N MET A 60 2.68 6.97 3.54
CA MET A 60 3.67 6.05 4.10
C MET A 60 5.09 6.36 3.61
N ALA A 61 5.26 6.76 2.34
CA ALA A 61 6.57 7.13 1.81
C ALA A 61 7.15 8.37 2.51
N VAL A 62 6.33 9.40 2.75
CA VAL A 62 6.74 10.58 3.53
C VAL A 62 7.08 10.18 4.97
N ASN A 63 6.24 9.36 5.60
CA ASN A 63 6.44 8.94 6.98
C ASN A 63 7.75 8.15 7.15
N ILE A 64 8.01 7.18 6.26
CA ILE A 64 9.26 6.42 6.24
C ILE A 64 10.46 7.34 6.02
N CYS A 65 10.37 8.30 5.08
CA CYS A 65 11.45 9.24 4.82
C CYS A 65 11.80 10.05 6.09
N LEU A 66 10.78 10.61 6.76
CA LEU A 66 10.97 11.35 8.01
C LEU A 66 11.56 10.48 9.12
N HIS A 67 11.06 9.26 9.28
CA HIS A 67 11.54 8.31 10.29
C HIS A 67 13.01 7.91 10.02
N VAL A 68 13.38 7.65 8.76
CA VAL A 68 14.76 7.36 8.38
C VAL A 68 15.67 8.57 8.60
N MET A 69 15.21 9.79 8.28
CA MET A 69 15.97 11.01 8.57
C MET A 69 16.21 11.18 10.08
N GLN A 70 15.22 10.88 10.92
CA GLN A 70 15.38 10.90 12.38
C GLN A 70 16.38 9.84 12.87
N LEU A 71 16.38 8.65 12.29
CA LEU A 71 17.34 7.59 12.62
C LEU A 71 18.78 7.95 12.20
N LEU A 72 18.94 8.68 11.09
CA LEU A 72 20.25 9.09 10.55
C LEU A 72 20.79 10.37 11.19
N ALA A 73 19.90 11.25 11.64
CA ALA A 73 20.23 12.45 12.41
C ALA A 73 19.66 12.31 13.83
N PRO A 74 20.16 11.36 14.65
CA PRO A 74 19.79 11.32 16.05
C PRO A 74 20.27 12.63 16.66
N ALA A 75 19.32 13.50 17.03
CA ALA A 75 19.64 14.69 17.79
C ALA A 75 20.44 14.26 19.03
N GLN A 76 21.62 14.84 19.21
CA GLN A 76 22.46 14.63 20.39
C GLN A 76 21.70 15.00 21.66
#